data_AF-A0A536DJK7-F1
#
_entry.id   AF-A0A536DJK7-F1
#
_cell.length_a   1.000
_cell.length_b   1.000
_cell.length_c   1.000
_cell.angle_alpha   90.00
_cell.angle_beta   90.00
_cell.angle_gamma   90.00
#
_symmetry.space_group_name_H-M   'P 1'
#
loop_
_entity.id
_entity.type
_entity.pdbx_description
1 polymer ?
#
loop_
_entity_poly.entity_id
_entity_poly.type
_entity_poly.pdbx_seq_one_letter_code
_entity_poly.pdbx_strand_id
1 'polypeptide(L)'
;MNPRMKNLIEVSVDSIRIHMPTAQHLVILKEKEADRYLPIWIGSFEAQAIAAKISGNSVGRPLTHDLMANAFGDLGVSIKRIVVTRLADQVFYARLYVKQDGRDLDFDARPSDAIALAVRAECPIFVATEVMDSAGIIPDADEPIHTDLDLGIRILIALAIGLALGTEREYNGHPAGIRTMALIAVGSCLFTALALEPTFGSRVDPTRIAAQIVTGVGFLGAGSILRQGEYVRGLTTAASIWVVASLGMAVGFGYFTIAIFTAAVVLVTLVAIRPIESRFFKGRRNRRLSDPHSDEPG
;
A
#
# COMPACT_ATOMS: atom_id res chain seq x y z
N MET A 1 -1.40 19.60 42.02
CA MET A 1 -1.06 18.71 40.88
C MET A 1 -0.04 17.69 41.36
N ASN A 2 -0.29 16.38 41.22
CA ASN A 2 0.60 15.32 41.69
C ASN A 2 1.93 15.35 40.89
N PRO A 3 3.12 15.48 41.51
CA PRO A 3 4.39 15.66 40.81
C PRO A 3 4.74 14.54 39.81
N ARG A 4 4.17 13.34 39.98
CA ARG A 4 4.33 12.21 39.02
C ARG A 4 3.59 12.41 37.68
N MET A 5 2.69 13.39 37.57
CA MET A 5 1.89 13.65 36.36
C MET A 5 2.49 14.73 35.46
N LYS A 6 3.49 15.50 35.91
CA LYS A 6 4.03 16.63 35.14
C LYS A 6 4.72 16.23 33.83
N ASN A 7 5.14 14.97 33.71
CA ASN A 7 5.88 14.46 32.55
C ASN A 7 5.08 13.37 31.81
N LEU A 8 3.75 13.47 31.83
CA LEU A 8 2.86 12.54 31.15
C LEU A 8 2.01 13.29 30.14
N ILE A 9 1.96 12.78 28.91
CA ILE A 9 1.19 13.30 27.80
C ILE A 9 -0.02 12.38 27.62
N GLU A 10 -1.22 12.95 27.60
CA GLU A 10 -2.43 12.19 27.32
C GLU A 10 -2.56 11.93 25.81
N VAL A 11 -2.81 10.68 25.46
CA VAL A 11 -2.92 10.23 24.08
C VAL A 11 -4.20 9.43 23.87
N SER A 12 -4.61 9.29 22.62
CA SER A 12 -5.68 8.39 22.19
C SER A 12 -5.17 7.44 21.12
N VAL A 13 -5.77 6.25 21.03
CA VAL A 13 -5.51 5.36 19.87
C VAL A 13 -6.13 6.01 18.64
N ASP A 14 -5.29 6.42 17.69
CA ASP A 14 -5.71 7.04 16.43
C ASP A 14 -6.08 5.97 15.41
N SER A 15 -5.15 5.07 15.13
CA SER A 15 -5.33 4.01 14.14
C SER A 15 -4.45 2.80 14.42
N ILE A 16 -4.85 1.65 13.87
CA ILE A 16 -4.01 0.46 13.79
C ILE A 16 -3.70 0.26 12.32
N ARG A 17 -2.42 0.28 11.95
CA ARG A 17 -1.97 0.10 10.56
C ARG A 17 -1.16 -1.18 10.41
N ILE A 18 -1.03 -1.63 9.17
CA ILE A 18 -0.20 -2.77 8.81
C ILE A 18 0.95 -2.26 7.96
N HIS A 19 2.18 -2.57 8.36
CA HIS A 19 3.35 -2.32 7.54
C HIS A 19 3.45 -3.42 6.48
N MET A 20 3.00 -3.09 5.27
CA MET A 20 2.83 -4.04 4.18
C MET A 20 4.07 -4.88 3.84
N PRO A 21 5.31 -4.35 3.84
CA PRO A 21 6.49 -5.17 3.54
C PRO A 21 6.75 -6.29 4.54
N THR A 22 6.39 -6.11 5.82
CA THR A 22 6.70 -7.08 6.89
C THR A 22 5.45 -7.75 7.48
N ALA A 23 4.25 -7.35 7.06
CA ALA A 23 2.96 -7.71 7.67
C ALA A 23 2.89 -7.45 9.19
N GLN A 24 3.79 -6.62 9.73
CA GLN A 24 3.78 -6.24 11.13
C GLN A 24 2.72 -5.17 11.38
N HIS A 25 2.08 -5.25 12.53
CA HIS A 25 1.03 -4.31 12.91
C HIS A 25 1.64 -3.20 13.76
N LEU A 26 1.12 -1.99 13.60
CA LEU A 26 1.49 -0.83 14.40
C LEU A 26 0.23 -0.21 14.97
N VAL A 27 0.27 0.16 16.25
CA VAL A 27 -0.73 1.03 16.87
C VAL A 27 -0.17 2.45 16.89
N ILE A 28 -0.96 3.40 16.37
CA ILE A 28 -0.64 4.81 16.42
C ILE A 28 -1.38 5.44 17.59
N LEU A 29 -0.62 6.03 18.52
CA LEU A 29 -1.16 6.86 19.59
C LEU A 29 -1.01 8.33 19.20
N LYS A 30 -2.10 9.09 19.16
CA LYS A 30 -2.08 10.53 18.89
C LYS A 30 -2.16 11.32 20.19
N GLU A 31 -1.31 12.33 20.33
CA GLU A 31 -1.40 13.32 21.41
C GLU A 31 -2.69 14.13 21.31
N LYS A 32 -3.41 14.32 22.43
CA LYS A 32 -4.72 14.98 22.39
C LYS A 32 -4.64 16.48 22.03
N GLU A 33 -3.56 17.14 22.41
CA GLU A 33 -3.41 18.60 22.30
C GLU A 33 -2.44 19.05 21.20
N ALA A 34 -1.79 18.11 20.50
CA ALA A 34 -0.81 18.40 19.46
C ALA A 34 -0.86 17.37 18.33
N ASP A 35 -0.37 17.75 17.15
CA ASP A 35 -0.29 16.84 16.00
C ASP A 35 0.98 15.98 16.04
N ARG A 36 1.16 15.30 17.18
CA ARG A 36 2.27 14.40 17.43
C ARG A 36 1.75 12.99 17.68
N TYR A 37 2.43 12.01 17.12
CA TYR A 37 1.99 10.63 17.07
C TYR A 37 3.11 9.70 17.56
N LEU A 38 2.77 8.63 18.25
CA LEU A 38 3.71 7.61 18.70
C LEU A 38 3.33 6.26 18.06
N PRO A 39 4.11 5.77 17.08
CA PRO A 39 3.92 4.43 16.53
C PRO A 39 4.54 3.37 17.45
N ILE A 40 3.78 2.33 17.78
CA ILE A 40 4.27 1.19 18.56
C ILE A 40 3.99 -0.10 17.77
N TRP A 41 5.04 -0.87 17.48
CA TRP A 41 4.93 -2.19 16.86
C TRP A 41 4.28 -3.19 17.81
N ILE A 42 3.29 -3.91 17.31
CA ILE A 42 2.55 -4.93 18.07
C ILE A 42 2.35 -6.20 17.22
N GLY A 43 2.11 -7.31 17.90
CA GLY A 43 1.78 -8.57 17.23
C GLY A 43 0.40 -8.52 16.56
N SER A 44 0.18 -9.43 15.61
CA SER A 44 -1.08 -9.53 14.87
C SER A 44 -2.28 -9.83 15.77
N PHE A 45 -2.11 -10.71 16.77
CA PHE A 45 -3.17 -11.05 17.71
C PHE A 45 -3.54 -9.88 18.62
N GLU A 46 -2.54 -9.13 19.09
CA GLU A 46 -2.77 -7.94 19.89
C GLU A 46 -3.47 -6.84 19.07
N ALA A 47 -3.04 -6.64 17.82
CA ALA A 47 -3.67 -5.68 16.92
C ALA A 47 -5.15 -6.01 16.68
N GLN A 48 -5.48 -7.28 16.42
CA GLN A 48 -6.86 -7.74 16.27
C GLN A 48 -7.68 -7.51 17.54
N ALA A 49 -7.11 -7.77 18.72
CA ALA A 49 -7.79 -7.61 20.00
C ALA A 49 -8.14 -6.14 20.31
N ILE A 50 -7.28 -5.20 19.93
CA ILE A 50 -7.54 -3.76 20.07
C ILE A 50 -8.54 -3.31 19.00
N ALA A 51 -8.30 -3.67 17.73
CA ALA A 51 -9.15 -3.29 16.59
C ALA A 51 -10.61 -3.72 16.77
N ALA A 52 -10.84 -4.96 17.23
CA ALA A 52 -12.19 -5.49 17.46
C ALA A 52 -13.03 -4.60 18.38
N LYS A 53 -12.42 -4.06 19.45
CA LYS A 53 -13.11 -3.18 20.39
C LYS A 53 -13.30 -1.77 19.82
N ILE A 54 -12.30 -1.22 19.13
CA ILE A 54 -12.38 0.13 18.51
C ILE A 54 -13.45 0.17 17.41
N SER A 55 -13.54 -0.87 16.59
CA SER A 55 -14.53 -0.93 15.50
C SER A 55 -15.96 -1.16 15.98
N GLY A 56 -16.19 -1.30 17.29
CA GLY A 56 -17.53 -1.57 17.86
C GLY A 56 -18.10 -2.93 17.47
N ASN A 57 -17.30 -3.82 16.88
CA ASN A 57 -17.73 -5.16 16.50
C ASN A 57 -17.83 -6.02 17.76
N SER A 58 -19.04 -6.18 18.30
CA SER A 58 -19.28 -7.11 19.40
C SER A 58 -19.13 -8.55 18.91
N VAL A 59 -18.04 -9.19 19.30
CA VAL A 59 -17.86 -10.63 19.09
C VAL A 59 -18.84 -11.35 20.03
N GLY A 60 -19.55 -12.38 19.55
CA GLY A 60 -20.58 -13.08 20.34
C GLY A 60 -20.08 -13.79 21.61
N ARG A 61 -18.76 -13.85 21.83
CA ARG A 61 -18.09 -14.33 23.04
C ARG A 61 -16.94 -13.39 23.41
N PRO A 62 -16.67 -13.16 24.71
CA PRO A 62 -15.59 -12.30 25.16
C PRO A 62 -14.21 -12.84 24.74
N LEU A 63 -13.34 -11.95 24.27
CA LEU A 63 -11.92 -12.26 24.02
C LEU A 63 -11.13 -12.19 25.34
N THR A 64 -9.84 -12.52 25.30
CA THR A 64 -8.96 -12.55 26.49
C THR A 64 -8.96 -11.24 27.27
N HIS A 65 -8.83 -10.10 26.60
CA HIS A 65 -8.85 -8.81 27.28
C HIS A 65 -10.25 -8.40 27.76
N ASP A 66 -11.33 -8.91 27.14
CA ASP A 66 -12.70 -8.71 27.64
C ASP A 66 -12.93 -9.51 28.92
N LEU A 67 -12.50 -10.78 28.93
CA LEU A 67 -12.52 -11.63 30.12
C LEU A 67 -11.74 -10.97 31.27
N MET A 68 -10.56 -10.42 30.99
CA MET A 68 -9.74 -9.76 32.01
C MET A 68 -10.38 -8.47 32.54
N ALA A 69 -10.95 -7.63 31.67
CA ALA A 69 -11.65 -6.42 32.08
C ALA A 69 -12.88 -6.74 32.94
N ASN A 70 -13.66 -7.75 32.55
CA ASN A 70 -14.83 -8.20 33.30
C ASN A 70 -14.42 -8.79 34.67
N ALA A 71 -13.41 -9.66 34.69
CA ALA A 71 -12.90 -10.23 35.94
C ALA A 71 -12.37 -9.16 36.90
N PHE A 72 -11.70 -8.13 36.39
CA PHE A 72 -11.28 -6.99 37.22
C PHE A 72 -12.48 -6.24 37.80
N GLY A 73 -13.52 -5.99 37.00
CA GLY A 73 -14.76 -5.39 37.47
C GLY A 73 -15.40 -6.20 38.60
N ASP A 74 -15.56 -7.51 38.41
CA ASP A 74 -16.18 -8.42 39.40
C ASP A 74 -15.35 -8.54 40.69
N LEU A 75 -14.02 -8.41 40.60
CA LEU A 75 -13.10 -8.41 41.73
C LEU A 75 -12.93 -7.03 42.41
N GLY A 76 -13.72 -6.03 42.01
CA GLY A 76 -13.65 -4.67 42.56
C GLY A 76 -12.39 -3.88 42.16
N VAL A 77 -11.70 -4.31 41.11
CA VAL A 77 -10.51 -3.65 40.56
C VAL A 77 -10.93 -2.65 39.49
N SER A 78 -10.68 -1.37 39.73
CA SER A 78 -10.93 -0.30 38.77
C SER A 78 -9.64 0.09 38.06
N ILE A 79 -9.57 -0.15 36.74
CA ILE A 79 -8.47 0.33 35.91
C ILE A 79 -8.56 1.84 35.79
N LYS A 80 -7.55 2.56 36.26
CA LYS A 80 -7.56 4.03 36.32
C LYS A 80 -6.91 4.69 35.12
N ARG A 81 -5.80 4.12 34.65
CA ARG A 81 -5.03 4.62 33.52
C ARG A 81 -3.96 3.62 33.12
N ILE A 82 -3.43 3.79 31.92
CA ILE A 82 -2.17 3.15 31.54
C ILE A 82 -1.12 4.20 31.22
N VAL A 83 0.15 3.84 31.37
CA VAL A 83 1.28 4.71 31.03
C VAL A 83 2.29 3.93 30.23
N VAL A 84 2.63 4.38 29.03
CA VAL A 84 3.87 3.97 28.34
C VAL A 84 5.02 4.73 29.01
N THR A 85 5.81 4.01 29.80
CA THR A 85 6.72 4.59 30.81
C THR A 85 8.12 4.87 30.29
N ARG A 86 8.66 3.98 29.45
CA ARG A 86 10.02 4.09 28.93
C ARG A 86 10.19 3.33 27.61
N LEU A 87 11.22 3.73 26.87
CA LEU A 87 11.73 3.05 25.69
C LEU A 87 13.19 2.69 25.96
N ALA A 88 13.55 1.41 25.89
CA ALA A 88 14.92 0.94 26.03
C ALA A 88 15.18 -0.16 25.01
N ASP A 89 16.31 -0.09 24.31
CA ASP A 89 16.70 -1.07 23.28
C ASP A 89 15.59 -1.33 22.23
N GLN A 90 14.90 -0.27 21.79
CA GLN A 90 13.75 -0.33 20.86
C GLN A 90 12.51 -1.07 21.42
N VAL A 91 12.49 -1.38 22.72
CA VAL A 91 11.38 -2.03 23.42
C VAL A 91 10.65 -1.00 24.29
N PHE A 92 9.36 -0.85 24.05
CA PHE A 92 8.46 -0.03 24.86
C PHE A 92 7.98 -0.79 26.09
N TYR A 93 7.94 -0.11 27.24
CA TYR A 93 7.44 -0.65 28.51
C TYR A 93 6.23 0.16 28.97
N ALA A 94 5.19 -0.53 29.45
CA ALA A 94 3.99 0.11 29.96
C ALA A 94 3.67 -0.35 31.38
N ARG A 95 2.92 0.47 32.11
CA ARG A 95 2.35 0.11 33.40
C ARG A 95 0.84 0.37 33.41
N LEU A 96 0.11 -0.59 33.96
CA LEU A 96 -1.32 -0.54 34.20
C LEU A 96 -1.55 -0.08 35.64
N TYR A 97 -2.18 1.08 35.83
CA TYR A 97 -2.50 1.59 37.17
C TYR A 97 -3.96 1.26 37.49
N VAL A 98 -4.17 0.56 38.60
CA VAL A 98 -5.49 0.15 39.05
C VAL A 98 -5.72 0.57 40.50
N LYS A 99 -6.99 0.54 40.91
CA LYS A 99 -7.40 0.77 42.30
C LYS A 99 -8.28 -0.38 42.77
N GLN A 100 -7.95 -0.96 43.92
CA GLN A 100 -8.72 -2.01 44.57
C GLN A 100 -8.81 -1.73 46.07
N ASP A 101 -10.00 -1.76 46.66
CA ASP A 101 -10.23 -1.53 48.09
C ASP A 101 -9.55 -0.26 48.64
N GLY A 102 -9.56 0.81 47.83
CA GLY A 102 -8.94 2.09 48.18
C GLY A 102 -7.41 2.13 48.02
N ARG A 103 -6.75 1.01 47.71
CA ARG A 103 -5.30 0.92 47.46
C ARG A 103 -4.99 1.14 45.99
N ASP A 104 -3.97 1.94 45.72
CA ASP A 104 -3.42 2.12 44.38
C ASP A 104 -2.39 1.03 44.13
N LEU A 105 -2.58 0.27 43.04
CA LEU A 105 -1.68 -0.78 42.59
C LEU A 105 -1.24 -0.48 41.16
N ASP A 106 -0.07 -0.98 40.77
CA ASP A 106 0.40 -0.90 39.41
C ASP A 106 1.10 -2.19 38.97
N PHE A 107 0.86 -2.56 37.72
CA PHE A 107 1.39 -3.79 37.12
C PHE A 107 2.24 -3.46 35.90
N ASP A 108 3.36 -4.16 35.77
CA ASP A 108 4.15 -4.14 34.54
C ASP A 108 3.37 -4.82 33.42
N ALA A 109 3.37 -4.21 32.24
CA ALA A 109 2.64 -4.70 31.09
C ALA A 109 3.35 -4.35 29.78
N ARG A 110 3.16 -5.19 28.76
CA ARG A 110 3.46 -4.79 27.39
C ARG A 110 2.50 -3.67 26.98
N PRO A 111 2.94 -2.67 26.20
CA PRO A 111 2.07 -1.60 25.73
C PRO A 111 0.82 -2.11 25.02
N SER A 112 0.94 -3.17 24.21
CA SER A 112 -0.18 -3.79 23.51
C SER A 112 -1.29 -4.25 24.46
N ASP A 113 -0.94 -4.95 25.53
CA ASP A 113 -1.90 -5.46 26.52
C ASP A 113 -2.52 -4.33 27.35
N ALA A 114 -1.69 -3.35 27.74
CA ALA A 114 -2.14 -2.18 28.47
C ALA A 114 -3.15 -1.35 27.64
N ILE A 115 -2.86 -1.10 26.36
CA ILE A 115 -3.75 -0.39 25.44
C ILE A 115 -5.05 -1.19 25.22
N ALA A 116 -4.95 -2.51 25.03
CA ALA A 116 -6.13 -3.36 24.84
C ALA A 116 -7.10 -3.34 26.03
N LEU A 117 -6.57 -3.26 27.27
CA LEU A 117 -7.36 -3.07 28.47
C LEU A 117 -7.88 -1.64 28.62
N ALA A 118 -7.08 -0.63 28.26
CA ALA A 118 -7.49 0.77 28.35
C ALA A 118 -8.69 1.08 27.46
N VAL A 119 -8.68 0.58 26.23
CA VAL A 119 -9.80 0.74 25.28
C VAL A 119 -11.07 0.03 25.77
N ARG A 120 -10.94 -1.07 26.54
CA ARG A 120 -12.10 -1.80 27.10
C ARG A 120 -12.66 -1.18 28.36
N ALA A 121 -11.78 -0.73 29.25
CA ALA A 121 -12.14 -0.05 30.49
C ALA A 121 -12.46 1.43 30.28
N GLU A 122 -12.30 1.93 29.05
CA GLU A 122 -12.48 3.35 28.69
C GLU A 122 -11.68 4.28 29.60
N CYS A 123 -10.46 3.86 29.94
CA CYS A 123 -9.57 4.63 30.82
C CYS A 123 -8.52 5.41 30.02
N PRO A 124 -8.00 6.54 30.55
CA PRO A 124 -7.04 7.36 29.85
C PRO A 124 -5.70 6.65 29.63
N ILE A 125 -5.11 6.92 28.46
CA ILE A 125 -3.82 6.42 28.02
C ILE A 125 -2.83 7.57 28.12
N PHE A 126 -1.71 7.36 28.81
CA PHE A 126 -0.63 8.32 28.92
C PHE A 126 0.67 7.78 28.34
N VAL A 127 1.52 8.68 27.87
CA VAL A 127 2.89 8.42 27.42
C VAL A 127 3.83 9.33 28.18
N ALA A 128 4.95 8.81 28.69
CA ALA A 128 5.97 9.64 29.31
C ALA A 128 6.57 10.62 28.28
N THR A 129 6.80 11.87 28.68
CA THR A 129 7.37 12.91 27.80
C THR A 129 8.65 12.45 27.12
N GLU A 130 9.56 11.81 27.87
CA GLU A 130 10.82 11.27 27.33
C GLU A 130 10.61 10.22 26.21
N VAL A 131 9.55 9.40 26.32
CA VAL A 131 9.21 8.40 25.29
C VAL A 131 8.67 9.09 24.04
N MET A 132 7.79 10.08 24.22
CA MET A 132 7.22 10.83 23.11
C MET A 132 8.29 11.70 22.41
N ASP A 133 9.22 12.27 23.16
CA ASP A 133 10.31 13.06 22.58
C ASP A 133 11.33 12.18 21.83
N SER A 134 11.50 10.93 22.27
CA SER A 134 12.46 9.99 21.66
C SER A 134 11.93 9.27 20.42
N ALA A 135 10.63 8.91 20.42
CA ALA A 135 10.04 8.06 19.37
C ALA A 135 8.74 8.62 18.76
N GLY A 136 8.29 9.78 19.23
CA GLY A 136 7.17 10.48 18.62
C GLY A 136 7.55 11.06 17.26
N ILE A 137 6.60 11.03 16.33
CA ILE A 137 6.69 11.60 15.01
C ILE A 137 5.67 12.74 14.91
N ILE A 138 6.08 13.84 14.30
CA ILE A 138 5.17 14.87 13.82
C ILE A 138 5.09 14.59 12.32
N PRO A 139 3.91 14.23 11.77
CA PRO A 139 3.76 14.08 10.33
C PRO A 139 4.24 15.36 9.68
N ASP A 140 5.24 15.29 8.81
CA ASP A 140 5.57 16.43 7.97
C ASP A 140 4.30 16.78 7.19
N ALA A 141 3.87 18.04 7.26
CA ALA A 141 2.76 18.56 6.47
C ALA A 141 3.00 18.41 4.94
N ASP A 142 4.18 17.92 4.55
CA ASP A 142 4.64 17.67 3.20
C ASP A 142 4.56 16.20 2.74
N GLU A 143 4.06 15.24 3.56
CA GLU A 143 3.57 13.97 3.01
C GLU A 143 2.13 14.17 2.52
N PRO A 144 1.88 14.35 1.22
CA PRO A 144 0.55 14.67 0.75
C PRO A 144 -0.33 13.46 0.95
N ILE A 145 -1.36 13.60 1.79
CA ILE A 145 -2.59 12.83 1.67
C ILE A 145 -2.98 12.92 0.19
N HIS A 146 -2.97 11.79 -0.52
CA HIS A 146 -3.27 11.72 -1.95
C HIS A 146 -4.56 12.46 -2.26
N THR A 147 -4.45 13.72 -2.70
CA THR A 147 -5.60 14.55 -3.05
C THR A 147 -6.05 14.13 -4.46
N ASP A 148 -7.32 14.28 -4.81
CA ASP A 148 -7.84 14.01 -6.18
C ASP A 148 -6.98 14.66 -7.28
N LEU A 149 -6.33 15.78 -6.97
CA LEU A 149 -5.39 16.47 -7.84
C LEU A 149 -4.09 15.68 -8.10
N ASP A 150 -3.54 14.99 -7.10
CA ASP A 150 -2.36 14.11 -7.25
C ASP A 150 -2.71 12.91 -8.14
N LEU A 151 -3.90 12.34 -7.95
CA LEU A 151 -4.40 11.27 -8.83
C LEU A 151 -4.55 11.77 -10.27
N GLY A 152 -5.09 12.98 -10.47
CA GLY A 152 -5.18 13.62 -11.78
C GLY A 152 -3.82 13.75 -12.46
N ILE A 153 -2.79 14.20 -11.74
CA ILE A 153 -1.42 14.33 -12.26
C ILE A 153 -0.84 12.95 -12.63
N ARG A 154 -1.01 11.93 -11.78
CA ARG A 154 -0.58 10.55 -12.08
C ARG A 154 -1.22 10.01 -13.36
N ILE A 155 -2.51 10.23 -13.53
CA ILE A 155 -3.24 9.83 -14.75
C ILE A 155 -2.69 10.54 -15.98
N LEU A 156 -2.39 11.85 -15.89
CA LEU A 156 -1.79 12.60 -16.98
C LEU A 156 -0.37 12.10 -17.34
N ILE A 157 0.44 11.75 -16.35
CA ILE A 157 1.77 11.16 -16.58
C ILE A 157 1.65 9.78 -17.25
N ALA A 158 0.77 8.91 -16.74
CA ALA A 158 0.53 7.60 -17.32
C ALA A 158 0.02 7.71 -18.76
N LEU A 159 -0.88 8.67 -19.03
CA LEU A 159 -1.35 9.00 -20.37
C LEU A 159 -0.19 9.41 -21.28
N ALA A 160 0.67 10.32 -20.83
CA ALA A 160 1.82 10.79 -21.62
C ALA A 160 2.77 9.63 -21.99
N ILE A 161 3.07 8.75 -21.04
CA ILE A 161 3.90 7.56 -21.28
C ILE A 161 3.23 6.61 -22.28
N GLY A 162 1.93 6.32 -22.09
CA GLY A 162 1.16 5.45 -22.98
C GLY A 162 1.07 6.00 -24.41
N LEU A 163 0.87 7.32 -24.56
CA LEU A 163 0.90 8.01 -25.85
C LEU A 163 2.29 7.92 -26.51
N ALA A 164 3.36 8.19 -25.77
CA ALA A 164 4.72 8.14 -26.31
C ALA A 164 5.07 6.74 -26.87
N LEU A 165 4.82 5.68 -26.10
CA LEU A 165 5.03 4.31 -26.56
C LEU A 165 4.06 3.93 -27.71
N GLY A 166 2.82 4.38 -27.61
CA GLY A 166 1.80 4.15 -28.63
C GLY A 166 2.11 4.81 -29.97
N THR A 167 2.74 5.99 -29.99
CA THR A 167 3.09 6.70 -31.25
C THR A 167 4.10 5.93 -32.06
N GLU A 168 5.14 5.42 -31.41
CA GLU A 168 6.13 4.56 -32.04
C GLU A 168 5.48 3.24 -32.52
N ARG A 169 4.44 2.76 -31.86
CA ARG A 169 3.71 1.56 -32.28
C ARG A 169 2.81 1.77 -33.49
N GLU A 170 2.05 2.85 -33.50
CA GLU A 170 1.13 3.20 -34.58
C GLU A 170 1.88 3.63 -35.85
N TYR A 171 2.94 4.45 -35.71
CA TYR A 171 3.79 4.86 -36.84
C TYR A 171 4.37 3.65 -37.58
N ASN A 172 4.68 2.58 -36.85
CA ASN A 172 5.23 1.36 -37.41
C ASN A 172 4.18 0.29 -37.77
N GLY A 173 2.88 0.65 -37.80
CA GLY A 173 1.79 -0.22 -38.26
C GLY A 173 1.51 -1.43 -37.37
N HIS A 174 1.71 -1.32 -36.05
CA HIS A 174 1.36 -2.41 -35.12
C HIS A 174 -0.13 -2.41 -34.79
N PRO A 175 -0.73 -3.59 -34.52
CA PRO A 175 -2.15 -3.70 -34.19
C PRO A 175 -2.60 -2.88 -32.97
N ALA A 176 -1.74 -2.74 -31.96
CA ALA A 176 -2.01 -1.90 -30.78
C ALA A 176 -1.27 -0.57 -30.92
N GLY A 177 -2.02 0.47 -31.28
CA GLY A 177 -1.54 1.82 -31.55
C GLY A 177 -1.67 2.77 -30.35
N ILE A 178 -1.75 4.06 -30.63
CA ILE A 178 -1.72 5.15 -29.64
C ILE A 178 -2.85 5.02 -28.62
N ARG A 179 -4.09 4.84 -29.10
CA ARG A 179 -5.28 4.78 -28.22
C ARG A 179 -5.23 3.60 -27.27
N THR A 180 -4.83 2.43 -27.76
CA THR A 180 -4.76 1.20 -26.98
C THR A 180 -3.73 1.33 -25.86
N MET A 181 -2.51 1.79 -26.18
CA MET A 181 -1.45 1.95 -25.19
C MET A 181 -1.78 3.03 -24.15
N ALA A 182 -2.39 4.15 -24.58
CA ALA A 182 -2.85 5.20 -23.68
C ALA A 182 -3.89 4.68 -22.66
N LEU A 183 -4.92 3.97 -23.12
CA LEU A 183 -5.98 3.46 -22.25
C LEU A 183 -5.47 2.39 -21.28
N ILE A 184 -4.53 1.53 -21.72
CA ILE A 184 -3.91 0.53 -20.86
C ILE A 184 -3.09 1.20 -19.74
N ALA A 185 -2.30 2.22 -20.07
CA ALA A 185 -1.51 2.94 -19.07
C ALA A 185 -2.40 3.67 -18.06
N VAL A 186 -3.41 4.40 -18.53
CA VAL A 186 -4.35 5.15 -17.69
C VAL A 186 -5.17 4.22 -16.80
N GLY A 187 -5.75 3.15 -17.35
CA GLY A 187 -6.55 2.19 -16.58
C GLY A 187 -5.72 1.49 -15.51
N SER A 188 -4.50 1.06 -15.85
CA SER A 188 -3.59 0.41 -14.90
C SER A 188 -3.17 1.37 -13.78
N CYS A 189 -2.91 2.63 -14.11
CA CYS A 189 -2.60 3.68 -13.13
C CYS A 189 -3.77 3.93 -12.18
N LEU A 190 -4.98 4.09 -12.71
CA LEU A 190 -6.18 4.37 -11.92
C LEU A 190 -6.49 3.23 -10.95
N PHE A 191 -6.54 1.98 -11.42
CA PHE A 191 -6.81 0.84 -10.54
C PHE A 191 -5.75 0.69 -9.45
N THR A 192 -4.49 0.96 -9.78
CA THR A 192 -3.39 0.88 -8.81
C THR A 192 -3.48 1.99 -7.77
N ALA A 193 -3.78 3.23 -8.18
CA ALA A 193 -3.91 4.34 -7.25
C ALA A 193 -5.13 4.18 -6.33
N LEU A 194 -6.27 3.72 -6.86
CA LEU A 194 -7.45 3.40 -6.06
C LEU A 194 -7.19 2.27 -5.05
N ALA A 195 -6.26 1.36 -5.33
CA ALA A 195 -5.87 0.30 -4.40
C ALA A 195 -5.18 0.84 -3.13
N LEU A 196 -4.57 2.03 -3.22
CA LEU A 196 -3.87 2.68 -2.11
C LEU A 196 -4.78 3.57 -1.26
N GLU A 197 -5.98 3.88 -1.75
CA GLU A 197 -6.93 4.73 -1.04
C GLU A 197 -7.37 4.05 0.26
N PRO A 198 -7.19 4.65 1.46
CA PRO A 198 -7.46 4.00 2.75
C PRO A 198 -8.87 3.41 2.88
N THR A 199 -9.85 4.07 2.26
CA THR A 199 -11.26 3.63 2.23
C THR A 199 -11.45 2.32 1.45
N PHE A 200 -10.65 2.09 0.40
CA PHE A 200 -10.67 0.89 -0.43
C PHE A 200 -9.65 -0.17 0.02
N GLY A 201 -8.46 0.26 0.46
CA GLY A 201 -7.31 -0.57 0.83
C GLY A 201 -7.38 -1.20 2.22
N SER A 202 -8.25 -0.73 3.11
CA SER A 202 -8.45 -1.34 4.44
C SER A 202 -8.98 -2.79 4.39
N ARG A 203 -9.52 -3.24 3.24
CA ARG A 203 -10.03 -4.61 3.02
C ARG A 203 -9.42 -5.30 1.80
N VAL A 204 -8.66 -4.60 0.96
CA VAL A 204 -8.20 -5.10 -0.33
C VAL A 204 -6.68 -4.99 -0.42
N ASP A 205 -6.00 -6.12 -0.58
CA ASP A 205 -4.56 -6.19 -0.81
C ASP A 205 -4.21 -5.57 -2.19
N PRO A 206 -3.41 -4.48 -2.26
CA PRO A 206 -2.98 -3.88 -3.52
C PRO A 206 -2.25 -4.85 -4.44
N THR A 207 -1.57 -5.85 -3.89
CA THR A 207 -0.88 -6.90 -4.63
C THR A 207 -1.87 -7.77 -5.41
N ARG A 208 -3.08 -7.99 -4.88
CA ARG A 208 -4.16 -8.67 -5.61
C ARG A 208 -4.63 -7.86 -6.80
N ILE A 209 -4.82 -6.54 -6.63
CA ILE A 209 -5.23 -5.67 -7.74
C ILE A 209 -4.16 -5.68 -8.84
N ALA A 210 -2.88 -5.55 -8.48
CA ALA A 210 -1.78 -5.66 -9.42
C ALA A 210 -1.79 -7.02 -10.16
N ALA A 211 -1.98 -8.14 -9.46
CA ALA A 211 -2.08 -9.46 -10.07
C ALA A 211 -3.28 -9.59 -11.04
N GLN A 212 -4.43 -8.98 -10.72
CA GLN A 212 -5.58 -8.95 -11.61
C GLN A 212 -5.35 -8.07 -12.84
N ILE A 213 -4.65 -6.94 -12.71
CA ILE A 213 -4.26 -6.10 -13.85
C ILE A 213 -3.34 -6.91 -14.78
N VAL A 214 -2.31 -7.57 -14.25
CA VAL A 214 -1.40 -8.43 -15.03
C VAL A 214 -2.17 -9.53 -15.76
N THR A 215 -3.12 -10.17 -15.08
CA THR A 215 -3.97 -11.21 -15.67
C THR A 215 -4.85 -10.66 -16.78
N GLY A 216 -5.55 -9.54 -16.55
CA GLY A 216 -6.42 -8.90 -17.55
C GLY A 216 -5.67 -8.42 -18.79
N VAL A 217 -4.49 -7.84 -18.60
CA VAL A 217 -3.61 -7.40 -19.70
C VAL A 217 -3.05 -8.59 -20.47
N GLY A 218 -2.83 -9.73 -19.82
CA GLY A 218 -2.49 -11.01 -20.46
C GLY A 218 -3.51 -11.42 -21.54
N PHE A 219 -4.81 -11.19 -21.32
CA PHE A 219 -5.84 -11.44 -22.33
C PHE A 219 -5.73 -10.52 -23.54
N LEU A 220 -5.48 -9.22 -23.34
CA LEU A 220 -5.27 -8.27 -24.43
C LEU A 220 -4.00 -8.60 -25.23
N GLY A 221 -2.94 -8.99 -24.53
CA GLY A 221 -1.69 -9.45 -25.12
C GLY A 221 -1.91 -10.68 -25.98
N ALA A 222 -2.59 -11.71 -25.45
CA ALA A 222 -2.92 -12.92 -26.19
C ALA A 222 -3.79 -12.62 -27.43
N GLY A 223 -4.79 -11.74 -27.31
CA GLY A 223 -5.62 -11.32 -28.44
C GLY A 223 -4.87 -10.59 -29.55
N SER A 224 -3.70 -10.02 -29.27
CA SER A 224 -2.84 -9.36 -30.26
C SER A 224 -1.90 -10.32 -31.00
N ILE A 225 -1.81 -11.58 -30.55
CA ILE A 225 -0.97 -12.62 -31.16
C ILE A 225 -1.82 -13.42 -32.15
N LEU A 226 -1.42 -13.39 -33.43
CA LEU A 226 -2.08 -14.14 -34.49
C LEU A 226 -1.14 -15.24 -34.99
N ARG A 227 -1.68 -16.45 -35.15
CA ARG A 227 -0.97 -17.61 -35.72
C ARG A 227 -1.60 -18.00 -37.05
N GLN A 228 -0.80 -18.01 -38.11
CA GLN A 228 -1.17 -18.55 -39.43
C GLN A 228 -0.13 -19.60 -39.82
N GLY A 229 -0.52 -20.87 -39.74
CA GLY A 229 0.40 -22.01 -39.93
C GLY A 229 1.57 -21.97 -38.93
N GLU A 230 2.79 -21.98 -39.46
CA GLU A 230 4.05 -21.88 -38.70
C GLU A 230 4.43 -20.42 -38.35
N TYR A 231 3.70 -19.43 -38.86
CA TYR A 231 4.03 -18.02 -38.66
C TYR A 231 3.25 -17.41 -37.49
N VAL A 232 3.97 -16.81 -36.54
CA VAL A 232 3.39 -16.09 -35.40
C VAL A 232 3.70 -14.59 -35.52
N ARG A 233 2.65 -13.75 -35.53
CA ARG A 233 2.75 -12.28 -35.55
C ARG A 233 2.19 -11.70 -34.25
N GLY A 234 2.72 -10.56 -33.82
CA GLY A 234 2.17 -9.80 -32.69
C GLY A 234 2.86 -10.02 -31.34
N LEU A 235 3.92 -10.83 -31.27
CA LEU A 235 4.68 -11.05 -30.03
C LEU A 235 5.21 -9.75 -29.40
N THR A 236 5.81 -8.86 -30.19
CA THR A 236 6.28 -7.55 -29.71
C THR A 236 5.13 -6.65 -29.27
N THR A 237 3.97 -6.75 -29.93
CA THR A 237 2.77 -6.00 -29.56
C THR A 237 2.26 -6.47 -28.19
N ALA A 238 2.17 -7.78 -27.97
CA ALA A 238 1.79 -8.36 -26.68
C ALA A 238 2.74 -7.96 -25.56
N ALA A 239 4.06 -8.02 -25.81
CA ALA A 239 5.07 -7.56 -24.85
C ALA A 239 4.96 -6.06 -24.56
N SER A 240 4.69 -5.23 -25.57
CA SER A 240 4.52 -3.78 -25.40
C SER A 240 3.27 -3.46 -24.56
N ILE A 241 2.15 -4.16 -24.81
CA ILE A 241 0.92 -4.06 -24.01
C ILE A 241 1.22 -4.36 -22.53
N TRP A 242 1.97 -5.43 -22.26
CA TRP A 242 2.32 -5.84 -20.91
C TRP A 242 3.17 -4.78 -20.19
N VAL A 243 4.23 -4.30 -20.85
CA VAL A 243 5.12 -3.28 -20.29
C VAL A 243 4.41 -1.95 -20.05
N VAL A 244 3.52 -1.53 -20.95
CA VAL A 244 2.72 -0.30 -20.78
C VAL A 244 1.81 -0.39 -19.56
N ALA A 245 1.20 -1.54 -19.32
CA ALA A 245 0.42 -1.75 -18.10
C ALA A 245 1.31 -1.67 -16.84
N SER A 246 2.49 -2.28 -16.85
CA SER A 246 3.45 -2.18 -15.75
C SER A 246 3.89 -0.74 -15.47
N LEU A 247 4.12 0.05 -16.51
CA LEU A 247 4.43 1.48 -16.39
C LEU A 247 3.26 2.27 -15.79
N GLY A 248 2.02 1.99 -16.23
CA GLY A 248 0.82 2.57 -15.63
C GLY A 248 0.70 2.25 -14.14
N MET A 249 0.94 0.99 -13.74
CA MET A 249 0.96 0.60 -12.32
C MET A 249 2.07 1.31 -11.55
N ALA A 250 3.28 1.42 -12.10
CA ALA A 250 4.39 2.11 -11.46
C ALA A 250 4.06 3.58 -11.17
N VAL A 251 3.42 4.28 -12.12
CA VAL A 251 2.90 5.65 -11.92
C VAL A 251 1.78 5.68 -10.89
N GLY A 252 0.88 4.69 -10.90
CA GLY A 252 -0.19 4.57 -9.89
C GLY A 252 0.33 4.43 -8.46
N PHE A 253 1.42 3.70 -8.27
CA PHE A 253 2.13 3.59 -6.98
C PHE A 253 2.98 4.83 -6.61
N GLY A 254 3.14 5.80 -7.52
CA GLY A 254 3.97 6.99 -7.30
C GLY A 254 5.45 6.80 -7.63
N TYR A 255 5.86 5.69 -8.24
CA TYR A 255 7.24 5.43 -8.65
C TYR A 255 7.61 6.14 -9.97
N PHE A 256 7.52 7.47 -9.99
CA PHE A 256 7.70 8.28 -11.20
C PHE A 256 9.08 8.12 -11.85
N THR A 257 10.15 8.16 -11.05
CA THR A 257 11.53 8.05 -11.55
C THR A 257 11.77 6.73 -12.26
N ILE A 258 11.30 5.63 -11.65
CA ILE A 258 11.41 4.28 -12.22
C ILE A 258 10.56 4.16 -13.48
N ALA A 259 9.34 4.71 -13.47
CA ALA A 259 8.44 4.70 -14.61
C ALA A 259 9.05 5.42 -15.82
N ILE A 260 9.58 6.64 -15.63
CA ILE A 260 10.22 7.43 -16.69
C ILE A 260 11.47 6.72 -17.23
N PHE A 261 12.34 6.26 -16.34
CA PHE A 261 13.54 5.52 -16.73
C PHE A 261 13.21 4.28 -17.55
N THR A 262 12.24 3.48 -17.08
CA THR A 262 11.82 2.25 -17.77
C THR A 262 11.16 2.57 -19.10
N ALA A 263 10.31 3.60 -19.18
CA ALA A 263 9.70 4.04 -20.43
C ALA A 263 10.77 4.45 -21.47
N ALA A 264 11.82 5.16 -21.04
CA ALA A 264 12.93 5.52 -21.90
C ALA A 264 13.70 4.28 -22.42
N VAL A 265 14.01 3.33 -21.54
CA VAL A 265 14.66 2.06 -21.92
C VAL A 265 13.82 1.28 -22.93
N VAL A 266 12.50 1.22 -22.73
CA VAL A 266 11.58 0.53 -23.62
C VAL A 266 11.52 1.22 -24.98
N LEU A 267 11.38 2.55 -25.02
CA LEU A 267 11.41 3.32 -26.27
C LEU A 267 12.72 3.11 -27.04
N VAL A 268 13.86 3.16 -26.35
CA VAL A 268 15.17 2.88 -26.95
C VAL A 268 15.22 1.46 -27.50
N THR A 269 14.71 0.47 -26.78
CA THR A 269 14.66 -0.93 -27.24
C THR A 269 13.82 -1.05 -28.51
N LEU A 270 12.65 -0.40 -28.57
CA LEU A 270 11.74 -0.45 -29.71
C LEU A 270 12.31 0.28 -30.95
N VAL A 271 13.02 1.39 -30.75
CA VAL A 271 13.57 2.23 -31.82
C VAL A 271 14.96 1.76 -32.29
N ALA A 272 15.90 1.48 -31.38
CA ALA A 272 17.31 1.25 -31.69
C ALA A 272 17.61 -0.16 -32.22
N ILE A 273 16.81 -1.16 -31.85
CA ILE A 273 17.04 -2.56 -32.30
C ILE A 273 16.65 -2.76 -33.78
N ARG A 274 15.65 -2.02 -34.28
CA ARG A 274 15.19 -2.11 -35.68
C ARG A 274 16.28 -1.88 -36.74
N PRO A 275 17.05 -0.78 -36.73
CA PRO A 275 18.09 -0.56 -37.74
C PRO A 275 19.17 -1.64 -37.69
N ILE A 276 19.48 -2.17 -36.50
CA ILE A 276 20.46 -3.24 -36.29
C ILE A 276 19.96 -4.55 -36.91
N GLU A 277 18.70 -4.94 -36.67
CA GLU A 277 18.10 -6.11 -37.31
C GLU A 277 18.14 -6.00 -38.84
N SER A 278 17.83 -4.82 -39.39
CA SER A 278 17.82 -4.61 -40.84
C SER A 278 19.21 -4.68 -41.49
N ARG A 279 20.27 -4.37 -40.72
CA ARG A 279 21.66 -4.43 -41.19
C ARG A 279 22.27 -5.82 -41.09
N PHE A 280 21.99 -6.55 -40.01
CA PHE A 280 22.62 -7.86 -39.75
C PHE A 280 21.79 -9.06 -40.22
N PHE A 281 20.45 -8.96 -40.28
CA PHE A 281 19.55 -10.08 -40.60
C PHE A 281 18.81 -9.90 -41.95
N LYS A 282 19.52 -9.47 -43.01
CA LYS A 282 18.95 -9.31 -44.37
C LYS A 282 18.29 -10.58 -44.94
N GLY A 283 18.69 -11.78 -44.49
CA GLY A 283 18.23 -13.07 -45.03
C GLY A 283 16.79 -13.50 -44.69
N ARG A 284 16.14 -12.90 -43.67
CA ARG A 284 14.76 -13.27 -43.29
C ARG A 284 13.67 -12.59 -44.12
N ARG A 285 13.99 -11.47 -44.80
CA ARG A 285 13.00 -10.70 -45.58
C ARG A 285 12.64 -11.34 -46.92
N ASN A 286 13.58 -12.05 -47.56
CA ASN A 286 13.33 -12.70 -48.86
C ASN A 286 12.37 -13.89 -48.77
N ARG A 287 12.24 -14.54 -47.61
CA ARG A 287 11.32 -15.68 -47.44
C ARG A 287 9.84 -15.27 -47.30
N ARG A 288 9.57 -13.97 -47.05
CA ARG A 288 8.21 -13.38 -47.00
C ARG A 288 7.69 -12.91 -48.37
N LEU A 289 8.57 -12.63 -49.33
CA LEU A 289 8.21 -12.17 -50.68
C LEU A 289 7.99 -13.32 -51.67
N SER A 290 8.41 -14.54 -51.32
CA SER A 290 8.23 -15.74 -52.13
C SER A 290 6.93 -16.51 -51.83
N ASP A 291 6.02 -15.90 -51.07
CA ASP A 291 4.74 -16.52 -50.68
C ASP A 291 3.64 -16.15 -51.71
N PRO A 292 3.04 -17.12 -52.43
CA PRO A 292 2.12 -16.85 -53.56
C PRO A 292 0.79 -16.21 -53.17
N HIS A 293 0.48 -16.09 -51.89
CA HIS A 293 -0.83 -15.64 -51.37
C HIS A 293 -0.83 -14.19 -50.86
N SER A 294 0.01 -13.31 -51.42
CA SER A 294 0.16 -11.95 -50.90
C SER A 294 -0.95 -10.97 -51.28
N ASP A 295 -1.81 -11.26 -52.26
CA ASP A 295 -2.89 -10.36 -52.67
C ASP A 295 -4.19 -11.10 -53.04
N GLU A 296 -5.03 -11.44 -52.05
CA GLU A 296 -6.47 -11.53 -52.28
C GLU A 296 -7.23 -10.88 -51.10
N PRO A 297 -8.09 -9.88 -51.35
CA PRO A 297 -8.93 -9.29 -50.33
C PRO A 297 -10.18 -10.17 -50.12
N GLY A 298 -10.32 -10.72 -48.90
CA GLY A 298 -11.56 -11.30 -48.39
C GLY A 298 -12.25 -10.36 -47.41
#